data_AF-A0A8J7QFE5-F1
#
_entry.id   AF-A0A8J7QFE5-F1
#
_cell.length_a   1.000
_cell.length_b   1.000
_cell.length_c   1.000
_cell.angle_alpha   90.00
_cell.angle_beta   90.00
_cell.angle_gamma   90.00
#
_symmetry.space_group_name_H-M   'P 1'
#
loop_
_entity.id
_entity.type
_entity.pdbx_description
1 polymer ?
#
loop_
_entity_poly.entity_id
_entity_poly.type
_entity_poly.pdbx_seq_one_letter_code
_entity_poly.pdbx_strand_id
1 'polypeptide(L)' 'MAGPDERRFAEDGLVRTGIDGLDKILGGGIPRGRCVLVIGGPGTGKTTLCLQFLY' A
#
# COMPACT_ATOMS: atom_id res chain seq x y z
N MET A 1 -22.45 7.69 9.29
CA MET A 1 -21.87 9.05 9.25
C MET A 1 -20.37 8.87 9.37
N ALA A 2 -19.64 9.05 8.26
CA ALA A 2 -18.19 8.83 8.22
C ALA A 2 -17.48 9.73 9.24
N GLY A 3 -16.61 9.13 10.06
CA GLY A 3 -15.91 9.85 11.13
C GLY A 3 -14.97 10.93 10.58
N PRO A 4 -14.53 11.90 11.42
CA PRO A 4 -13.54 12.90 11.01
C PRO A 4 -12.24 12.28 10.46
N ASP A 5 -11.89 11.07 10.93
CA ASP A 5 -10.74 10.30 10.45
C ASP A 5 -10.93 9.80 9.00
N GLU A 6 -12.14 9.36 8.64
CA GLU A 6 -12.47 8.78 7.33
C GLU A 6 -12.35 9.78 6.18
N ARG A 7 -12.57 11.08 6.46
CA ARG A 7 -12.35 12.16 5.48
C ARG A 7 -10.87 12.44 5.24
N ARG A 8 -10.00 12.33 6.26
CA ARG A 8 -8.54 12.41 6.04
C ARG A 8 -8.04 11.23 5.19
N PHE A 9 -8.73 10.09 5.27
CA PHE A 9 -8.31 8.88 4.59
C PHE A 9 -8.36 8.95 3.06
N ALA A 10 -9.27 9.75 2.51
CA ALA A 10 -9.39 9.97 1.07
C ALA A 10 -8.40 11.02 0.53
N GLU A 11 -7.95 11.96 1.37
CA GLU A 11 -7.23 13.17 0.93
C GLU A 11 -5.70 12.94 0.81
N ASP A 12 -5.15 11.91 1.47
CA ASP A 12 -3.70 11.71 1.59
C ASP A 12 -3.04 11.16 0.30
N GLY A 13 -3.82 10.73 -0.70
CA GLY A 13 -3.32 10.24 -1.99
C GLY A 13 -2.66 8.84 -1.95
N LEU A 14 -2.10 8.42 -3.09
CA LEU A 14 -1.42 7.11 -3.26
C LEU A 14 0.10 7.27 -3.31
N VAL A 15 0.82 6.29 -2.76
CA VAL A 15 2.27 6.15 -2.83
C VAL A 15 2.60 4.92 -3.66
N ARG A 16 3.36 5.09 -4.74
CA ARG A 16 3.80 3.98 -5.60
C ARG A 16 4.62 2.98 -4.81
N THR A 17 4.43 1.70 -5.11
CA THR A 17 5.18 0.60 -4.51
C THR A 17 6.56 0.42 -5.13
N GLY A 18 6.83 1.03 -6.29
CA GLY A 18 8.06 0.84 -7.06
C GLY A 18 8.05 -0.44 -7.90
N ILE A 19 6.92 -1.15 -7.94
CA ILE A 19 6.75 -2.42 -8.67
C ILE A 19 5.66 -2.18 -9.71
N ASP A 20 6.07 -1.94 -10.96
CA ASP A 20 5.16 -1.53 -12.03
C ASP A 20 3.90 -2.39 -12.17
N GLY A 21 4.05 -3.71 -12.05
CA GLY A 21 2.91 -4.63 -12.13
C GLY A 21 1.94 -4.45 -10.97
N LEU A 22 2.46 -4.26 -9.77
CA LEU A 22 1.66 -4.08 -8.56
C LEU A 22 0.99 -2.70 -8.53
N ASP A 23 1.71 -1.65 -8.90
CA ASP A 23 1.16 -0.29 -8.98
C ASP A 23 -0.01 -0.20 -9.96
N LYS A 24 0.07 -0.89 -11.10
CA LYS A 24 -1.05 -0.99 -12.06
C LYS A 24 -2.25 -1.71 -11.46
N ILE A 25 -2.03 -2.80 -10.73
CA ILE A 25 -3.11 -3.57 -10.08
C ILE A 25 -3.77 -2.75 -8.97
N LEU A 26 -2.99 -1.97 -8.22
CA LEU A 26 -3.47 -1.14 -7.12
C LEU A 26 -4.02 0.22 -7.56
N GLY A 27 -3.96 0.57 -8.85
CA GLY A 27 -4.45 1.85 -9.36
C GLY A 27 -3.54 3.05 -9.05
N GLY A 28 -2.24 2.82 -8.86
CA GLY A 28 -1.24 3.87 -8.65
C GLY A 28 -0.45 3.74 -7.34
N GLY A 29 -0.73 2.73 -6.52
CA GLY A 29 0.05 2.39 -5.33
C GLY A 29 -0.81 2.17 -4.09
N ILE A 30 -0.20 2.34 -2.91
CA ILE A 30 -0.86 2.15 -1.61
C ILE A 30 -1.30 3.48 -0.98
N PRO A 31 -2.36 3.50 -0.16
CA PRO A 31 -2.80 4.72 0.53
C PRO A 31 -1.74 5.33 1.44
N ARG A 32 -1.46 6.63 1.29
CA ARG A 32 -0.51 7.35 2.13
C ARG A 32 -1.05 7.48 3.57
N GLY A 33 -0.16 7.36 4.56
CA GLY A 33 -0.51 7.52 5.98
C GLY A 33 -1.39 6.39 6.54
N ARG A 34 -1.42 5.22 5.88
CA ARG A 34 -2.20 4.05 6.30
C ARG A 34 -1.30 2.86 6.63
N CYS A 35 -1.77 2.03 7.55
CA CYS A 35 -1.22 0.69 7.73
C CYS A 35 -1.79 -0.24 6.66
N VAL A 36 -0.90 -0.94 5.94
CA VAL A 36 -1.25 -1.92 4.91
C VAL A 36 -0.84 -3.31 5.38
N LEU A 37 -1.77 -4.26 5.37
CA LEU A 37 -1.52 -5.63 5.78
C LEU A 37 -1.14 -6.50 4.57
N VAL A 38 0.05 -7.08 4.60
CA VAL A 38 0.54 -8.02 3.56
C VAL A 38 0.46 -9.45 4.08
N ILE A 39 -0.34 -10.30 3.43
CA ILE A 39 -0.59 -11.69 3.84
C ILE A 39 -0.14 -12.66 2.75
N GLY A 40 0.40 -13.81 3.18
CA GLY A 40 0.80 -14.90 2.28
C GLY A 40 1.52 -16.02 3.05
N GLY A 41 1.59 -17.21 2.46
CA GLY A 41 2.27 -18.38 3.04
C GLY A 41 3.78 -18.18 3.26
N PRO A 42 4.47 -19.15 3.89
CA PRO A 42 5.93 -19.12 4.02
C PRO A 42 6.61 -19.02 2.64
N GLY A 43 7.68 -18.22 2.53
CA GLY A 43 8.45 -18.10 1.29
C GLY A 43 7.82 -17.29 0.16
N THR A 44 6.63 -16.69 0.33
CA THR A 44 5.95 -15.92 -0.73
C THR A 44 6.51 -14.51 -0.98
N GLY A 45 7.69 -14.18 -0.43
CA GLY A 45 8.35 -12.90 -0.71
C GLY A 45 7.78 -11.66 0.01
N LYS A 46 7.00 -11.80 1.10
CA LYS A 46 6.46 -10.65 1.85
C LYS A 46 7.55 -9.68 2.32
N THR A 47 8.63 -10.20 2.90
CA THR A 47 9.78 -9.39 3.33
C THR A 47 10.44 -8.71 2.13
N THR A 48 10.62 -9.43 1.03
CA THR A 48 11.16 -8.88 -0.21
C THR A 48 10.29 -7.75 -0.77
N LEU A 49 8.97 -7.91 -0.76
CA LEU A 49 8.02 -6.88 -1.16
C LEU A 49 8.17 -5.62 -0.29
N CYS A 50 8.23 -5.78 1.04
CA CYS A 50 8.42 -4.66 1.95
C CYS A 50 9.79 -3.97 1.75
N LEU A 51 10.84 -4.73 1.48
CA LEU A 51 12.16 -4.17 1.19
C LEU A 51 12.16 -3.39 -0.13
N GLN A 52 11.56 -3.92 -1.20
CA GLN A 52 11.43 -3.22 -2.48
C GLN A 52 10.65 -1.91 -2.36
N PHE A 53 9.67 -1.84 -1.46
CA PHE A 53 8.95 -0.60 -1.19
C PHE A 53 9.80 0.46 -0.47
N LEU A 54 10.80 0.04 0.31
CA LEU A 54 11.66 0.95 1.10
C LEU A 54 12.86 1.50 0.31
N TYR A 55 13.29 0.81 -0.74
CA TYR A 55 14.43 1.19 -1.59
C TYR A 55 13.98 2.10 -2.74
#